data_AF-A0A2V2XPJ7-F1
#
_entry.id   AF-A0A2V2XPJ7-F1
#
_cell.length_a   1.000
_cell.length_b   1.000
_cell.length_c   1.000
_cell.angle_alpha   90.00
_cell.angle_beta   90.00
_cell.angle_gamma   90.00
#
_symmetry.space_group_name_H-M   'P 1'
#
loop_
_entity.id
_entity.type
_entity.pdbx_description
1 polymer ?
#
loop_
_entity_poly.entity_id
_entity_poly.type
_entity_poly.pdbx_seq_one_letter_code
_entity_poly.pdbx_strand_id
1 'polypeptide(L)'
;MFSYYLKRILPVAMSLLMLSALFTSTVYSQEANRVLIVISSDGTIDVFLTIYMDPSSDSIASIDLPIQPISGSISVSPVDVVIQPLPNNTIAILKPRGVSKIDISYIGSINVSEGIIRTSIKYPQWADNLTVRVHRNIVLISVPVNITSFSIFGEYVIIGLAKGSRWDLEYTLAQITPGAVPSVETPAIGGTQTTTATQSIAPTTSAPEFVSPLLLAGVIVGVGLAVSLLILIRRRKSEGPEYLDSTDKEILRVIEKLGEASARDIMSHTNLPKTTLYRRLNKMISMGIIGTKAKSGITYYYILRKPEQQ
;
A
#
# COMPACT_ATOMS: atom_id res chain seq x y z
N MET A 1 -19.83 60.99 27.25
CA MET A 1 -19.23 59.66 27.55
C MET A 1 -18.98 58.80 26.32
N PHE A 2 -19.97 58.56 25.44
CA PHE A 2 -19.87 57.60 24.31
C PHE A 2 -18.60 57.73 23.43
N SER A 3 -18.22 58.96 23.05
CA SER A 3 -17.02 59.23 22.22
C SER A 3 -15.69 58.78 22.84
N TYR A 4 -15.58 58.77 24.18
CA TYR A 4 -14.33 58.41 24.87
C TYR A 4 -14.09 56.89 24.86
N TYR A 5 -15.15 56.09 24.99
CA TYR A 5 -15.06 54.63 24.87
C TYR A 5 -14.71 54.21 23.43
N LEU A 6 -15.33 54.83 22.44
CA LEU A 6 -15.10 54.48 21.02
C LEU A 6 -13.64 54.70 20.60
N LYS A 7 -13.00 55.80 21.06
CA LYS A 7 -11.57 56.07 20.82
C LYS A 7 -10.61 55.08 21.49
N ARG A 8 -11.03 54.41 22.58
CA ARG A 8 -10.22 53.40 23.29
C ARG A 8 -10.39 51.98 22.73
N ILE A 9 -11.57 51.66 22.22
CA ILE A 9 -11.88 50.33 21.66
C ILE A 9 -11.26 50.14 20.27
N LEU A 10 -11.27 51.19 19.43
CA LEU A 10 -10.75 51.13 18.05
C LEU A 10 -9.30 50.62 17.94
N PRO A 11 -8.29 51.13 18.67
CA PRO A 11 -6.91 50.63 18.57
C PRO A 11 -6.78 49.19 19.09
N VAL A 12 -7.53 48.81 20.13
CA VAL A 12 -7.49 47.44 20.69
C VAL A 12 -8.08 46.45 19.69
N ALA A 13 -9.22 46.78 19.06
CA ALA A 13 -9.82 45.96 18.01
C ALA A 13 -8.88 45.83 16.80
N MET A 14 -8.21 46.91 16.40
CA MET A 14 -7.29 46.91 15.26
C MET A 14 -6.00 46.11 15.55
N SER A 15 -5.46 46.17 16.78
CA SER A 15 -4.37 45.29 17.22
C SER A 15 -4.80 43.83 17.28
N LEU A 16 -6.03 43.52 17.73
CA LEU A 16 -6.55 42.15 17.75
C LEU A 16 -6.71 41.58 16.33
N LEU A 17 -7.15 42.41 15.38
CA LEU A 17 -7.32 42.04 13.97
C LEU A 17 -5.95 41.82 13.29
N MET A 18 -4.97 42.70 13.53
CA MET A 18 -3.56 42.48 13.12
C MET A 18 -2.96 41.20 13.72
N LEU A 19 -3.23 40.93 15.00
CA LEU A 19 -2.75 39.70 15.65
C LEU A 19 -3.41 38.45 15.02
N SER A 20 -4.70 38.50 14.67
CA SER A 20 -5.37 37.40 13.96
C SER A 20 -4.78 37.12 12.57
N ALA A 21 -4.34 38.16 11.86
CA ALA A 21 -3.69 38.02 10.54
C ALA A 21 -2.27 37.42 10.63
N LEU A 22 -1.61 37.49 11.79
CA LEU A 22 -0.32 36.83 12.04
C LEU A 22 -0.48 35.33 12.38
N PHE A 23 -1.67 34.90 12.81
CA PHE A 23 -1.97 33.50 13.14
C PHE A 23 -2.50 32.67 11.97
N THR A 24 -2.75 33.27 10.80
CA THR A 24 -2.99 32.49 9.57
C THR A 24 -1.67 31.95 9.02
N SER A 25 -1.03 31.05 9.77
CA SER A 25 -0.01 30.16 9.26
C SER A 25 -0.67 29.27 8.20
N THR A 26 -0.58 29.64 6.93
CA THR A 26 -0.98 28.77 5.82
C THR A 26 -0.07 27.55 5.86
N VAL A 27 -0.58 26.46 6.44
CA VAL A 27 0.05 25.14 6.37
C VAL A 27 -0.02 24.71 4.91
N TYR A 28 0.99 25.12 4.14
CA TYR A 28 1.22 24.62 2.80
C TYR A 28 1.56 23.14 2.95
N SER A 29 0.57 22.29 2.68
CA SER A 29 0.78 20.86 2.56
C SER A 29 1.69 20.64 1.35
N GLN A 30 3.00 20.55 1.58
CA GLN A 30 3.95 20.21 0.52
C GLN A 30 3.55 18.84 -0.05
N GLU A 31 3.50 18.74 -1.38
CA GLU A 31 3.23 17.47 -2.04
C GLU A 31 4.43 16.53 -1.82
N ALA A 32 4.17 15.35 -1.26
CA ALA A 32 5.20 14.46 -0.74
C ALA A 32 5.84 13.60 -1.83
N ASN A 33 7.17 13.44 -1.76
CA ASN A 33 7.93 12.57 -2.64
C ASN A 33 7.60 11.11 -2.36
N ARG A 34 7.18 10.38 -3.40
CA ARG A 34 6.62 9.03 -3.23
C ARG A 34 7.26 7.99 -4.13
N VAL A 35 7.42 6.80 -3.55
CA VAL A 35 7.82 5.57 -4.24
C VAL A 35 6.68 4.56 -4.13
N LEU A 36 6.21 4.08 -5.28
CA LEU A 36 5.27 2.97 -5.40
C LEU A 36 5.93 1.85 -6.19
N ILE A 37 6.09 0.69 -5.56
CA ILE A 37 6.55 -0.55 -6.20
C ILE A 37 5.33 -1.45 -6.34
N VAL A 38 5.12 -2.06 -7.50
CA VAL A 38 4.02 -2.99 -7.77
C VAL A 38 4.61 -4.30 -8.27
N ILE A 39 4.36 -5.39 -7.53
CA ILE A 39 4.61 -6.75 -8.00
C ILE A 39 3.32 -7.21 -8.69
N SER A 40 3.38 -7.25 -10.02
CA SER A 40 2.27 -7.56 -10.92
C SER A 40 1.96 -9.06 -10.93
N SER A 41 0.79 -9.44 -11.46
CA SER A 41 0.27 -10.82 -11.36
C SER A 41 1.10 -11.89 -12.09
N ASP A 42 1.96 -11.45 -12.99
CA ASP A 42 2.93 -12.20 -13.80
C ASP A 42 4.31 -12.33 -13.13
N GLY A 43 4.54 -11.62 -12.02
CA GLY A 43 5.83 -11.55 -11.33
C GLY A 43 6.74 -10.43 -11.83
N THR A 44 6.28 -9.54 -12.71
CA THR A 44 7.01 -8.31 -13.08
C THR A 44 6.99 -7.32 -11.90
N ILE A 45 8.07 -6.55 -11.74
CA ILE A 45 8.15 -5.48 -10.73
C ILE A 45 8.14 -4.12 -11.43
N ASP A 46 7.02 -3.42 -11.35
CA ASP A 46 6.87 -2.06 -11.85
C ASP A 46 7.20 -1.06 -10.74
N VAL A 47 8.06 -0.08 -11.01
CA VAL A 47 8.46 0.96 -10.06
C VAL A 47 8.00 2.32 -10.57
N PHE A 48 7.28 3.04 -9.74
CA PHE A 48 6.79 4.40 -9.99
C PHE A 48 7.33 5.35 -8.92
N LEU A 49 7.98 6.41 -9.37
CA LEU A 49 8.46 7.52 -8.55
C LEU A 49 7.64 8.76 -8.91
N THR A 50 7.22 9.54 -7.92
CA THR A 50 6.82 10.94 -8.14
C THR A 50 7.68 11.81 -7.24
N ILE A 51 8.35 12.78 -7.87
CA ILE A 51 9.28 13.70 -7.23
C ILE A 51 8.74 15.12 -7.43
N TYR A 52 8.68 15.87 -6.35
CA TYR A 52 8.31 17.28 -6.32
C TYR A 52 9.55 18.14 -6.12
N MET A 53 9.68 19.19 -6.93
CA MET A 53 10.84 20.07 -6.98
C MET A 53 10.40 21.51 -7.13
N ASP A 54 11.25 22.47 -6.75
CA ASP A 54 10.96 23.89 -6.94
C ASP A 54 10.89 24.22 -8.46
N PRO A 55 9.77 24.79 -8.96
CA PRO A 55 9.68 25.25 -10.34
C PRO A 55 10.47 26.55 -10.63
N SER A 56 10.99 27.25 -9.61
CA SER A 56 11.54 28.61 -9.73
C SER A 56 12.75 28.74 -10.68
N SER A 57 13.64 27.74 -10.70
CA SER A 57 14.87 27.69 -11.51
C SER A 57 15.02 26.37 -12.28
N ASP A 58 16.01 26.32 -13.16
CA ASP A 58 16.60 25.05 -13.61
C ASP A 58 17.37 24.42 -12.44
N SER A 59 17.47 23.09 -12.41
CA SER A 59 18.21 22.37 -11.35
C SER A 59 18.68 20.99 -11.82
N ILE A 60 19.83 20.55 -11.32
CA ILE A 60 20.29 19.16 -11.44
C ILE A 60 20.16 18.48 -10.08
N ALA A 61 19.52 17.31 -10.03
CA ALA A 61 19.40 16.49 -8.83
C ALA A 61 19.93 15.08 -9.09
N SER A 62 20.50 14.45 -8.05
CA SER A 62 20.92 13.05 -8.06
C SER A 62 19.94 12.24 -7.21
N ILE A 63 19.33 11.21 -7.80
CA ILE A 63 18.23 10.44 -7.23
C ILE A 63 18.65 8.98 -7.12
N ASP A 64 18.75 8.45 -5.91
CA ASP A 64 18.99 7.03 -5.69
C ASP A 64 17.71 6.22 -5.92
N LEU A 65 17.80 5.17 -6.73
CA LEU A 65 16.64 4.36 -7.10
C LEU A 65 16.41 3.21 -6.09
N PRO A 66 15.14 2.85 -5.78
CA PRO A 66 14.83 1.82 -4.79
C PRO A 66 15.19 0.40 -5.24
N ILE A 67 15.13 0.13 -6.55
CA ILE A 67 15.46 -1.14 -7.21
C ILE A 67 16.25 -0.81 -8.49
N GLN A 68 17.20 -1.65 -8.89
CA GLN A 68 17.95 -1.50 -10.14
C GLN A 68 17.02 -1.54 -11.36
N PRO A 69 16.98 -0.53 -12.25
CA PRO A 69 16.17 -0.59 -13.47
C PRO A 69 16.74 -1.59 -14.48
N ILE A 70 15.86 -2.22 -15.25
CA ILE A 70 16.21 -2.91 -16.50
C ILE A 70 16.59 -1.86 -17.54
N SER A 71 17.69 -2.08 -18.27
CA SER A 71 18.18 -1.19 -19.33
C SER A 71 17.09 -0.87 -20.36
N GLY A 72 16.88 0.42 -20.64
CA GLY A 72 15.87 0.89 -21.58
C GLY A 72 14.42 0.90 -21.08
N SER A 73 14.15 0.44 -19.84
CA SER A 73 12.78 0.44 -19.28
C SER A 73 12.34 1.77 -18.65
N ILE A 74 13.26 2.72 -18.47
CA ILE A 74 12.97 3.99 -17.77
C ILE A 74 12.21 4.94 -18.68
N SER A 75 11.02 5.34 -18.25
CA SER A 75 10.21 6.41 -18.82
C SER A 75 10.07 7.56 -17.84
N VAL A 76 10.02 8.79 -18.34
CA VAL A 76 9.99 10.02 -17.55
C VAL A 76 8.91 10.95 -18.11
N SER A 77 8.21 11.64 -17.22
CA SER A 77 7.23 12.67 -17.52
C SER A 77 7.43 13.86 -16.57
N PRO A 78 7.38 15.12 -17.05
CA PRO A 78 7.18 15.51 -18.44
C PRO A 78 8.44 15.30 -19.33
N VAL A 79 8.26 15.32 -20.65
CA VAL A 79 9.26 14.88 -21.66
C VAL A 79 10.47 15.81 -21.77
N ASP A 80 10.33 17.05 -21.31
CA ASP A 80 11.40 18.06 -21.21
C ASP A 80 12.39 17.80 -20.07
N VAL A 81 12.08 16.88 -19.14
CA VAL A 81 13.02 16.41 -18.12
C VAL A 81 13.99 15.40 -18.73
N VAL A 82 15.27 15.73 -18.73
CA VAL A 82 16.33 14.82 -19.21
C VAL A 82 16.90 14.03 -18.05
N ILE A 83 17.04 12.72 -18.22
CA ILE A 83 17.70 11.83 -17.25
C ILE A 83 18.98 11.22 -17.80
N GLN A 84 19.96 11.02 -16.94
CA GLN A 84 21.20 10.30 -17.24
C GLN A 84 21.44 9.21 -16.18
N PRO A 85 21.55 7.93 -16.56
CA PRO A 85 21.94 6.87 -15.64
C PRO A 85 23.36 7.09 -15.09
N LEU A 86 23.51 6.97 -13.78
CA LEU A 86 24.78 7.02 -13.05
C LEU A 86 25.12 5.62 -12.47
N PRO A 87 26.38 5.39 -12.04
CA PRO A 87 26.73 4.21 -11.26
C PRO A 87 25.92 4.07 -9.97
N ASN A 88 25.97 2.89 -9.35
CA ASN A 88 25.37 2.63 -8.03
C ASN A 88 23.85 2.88 -7.97
N ASN A 89 23.12 2.42 -9.00
CA ASN A 89 21.67 2.52 -9.08
C ASN A 89 21.11 3.94 -8.82
N THR A 90 21.71 4.93 -9.46
CA THR A 90 21.41 6.35 -9.29
C THR A 90 21.13 6.97 -10.65
N ILE A 91 20.29 8.00 -10.71
CA ILE A 91 20.10 8.81 -11.93
C ILE A 91 20.36 10.29 -11.62
N ALA A 92 20.95 10.99 -12.58
CA ALA A 92 20.94 12.45 -12.60
C ALA A 92 19.71 12.91 -13.37
N ILE A 93 19.00 13.89 -12.82
CA ILE A 93 17.83 14.53 -13.41
C ILE A 93 18.20 15.98 -13.70
N LEU A 94 18.13 16.40 -14.97
CA LEU A 94 18.15 17.79 -15.38
C LEU A 94 16.69 18.26 -15.51
N LYS A 95 16.25 19.07 -14.54
CA LYS A 95 14.90 19.62 -14.46
C LYS A 95 14.89 21.07 -14.99
N PRO A 96 14.10 21.39 -16.02
CA PRO A 96 13.93 22.76 -16.48
C PRO A 96 13.01 23.58 -15.54
N ARG A 97 13.13 24.90 -15.64
CA ARG A 97 12.26 25.88 -14.98
C ARG A 97 10.80 25.68 -15.36
N GLY A 98 9.90 25.85 -14.39
CA GLY A 98 8.45 25.65 -14.56
C GLY A 98 7.97 24.22 -14.28
N VAL A 99 8.83 23.20 -14.36
CA VAL A 99 8.50 21.84 -13.91
C VAL A 99 8.59 21.79 -12.38
N SER A 100 7.46 21.44 -11.74
CA SER A 100 7.34 21.22 -10.29
C SER A 100 7.15 19.75 -9.88
N LYS A 101 6.78 18.88 -10.84
CA LYS A 101 6.46 17.47 -10.62
C LYS A 101 7.09 16.63 -11.73
N ILE A 102 7.78 15.58 -11.33
CA ILE A 102 8.41 14.60 -12.23
C ILE A 102 7.87 13.21 -11.85
N ASP A 103 7.24 12.52 -12.78
CA ASP A 103 6.91 11.11 -12.65
C ASP A 103 7.93 10.26 -13.43
N ILE A 104 8.46 9.23 -12.79
CA ILE A 104 9.40 8.28 -13.40
C ILE A 104 8.82 6.88 -13.22
N SER A 105 8.78 6.09 -14.30
CA SER A 105 8.32 4.70 -14.25
C SER A 105 9.32 3.78 -14.93
N TYR A 106 9.63 2.63 -14.34
CA TYR A 106 10.56 1.66 -14.91
C TYR A 106 10.30 0.24 -14.41
N ILE A 107 10.88 -0.76 -15.07
CA ILE A 107 10.80 -2.16 -14.63
C ILE A 107 12.03 -2.49 -13.77
N GLY A 108 11.79 -2.98 -12.56
CA GLY A 108 12.82 -3.42 -11.62
C GLY A 108 13.47 -4.72 -12.07
N SER A 109 14.80 -4.75 -11.98
CA SER A 109 15.62 -5.93 -12.22
C SER A 109 15.40 -6.99 -11.13
N ILE A 110 15.29 -8.23 -11.57
CA ILE A 110 15.05 -9.42 -10.75
C ILE A 110 16.07 -10.50 -11.12
N ASN A 111 16.47 -11.29 -10.13
CA ASN A 111 17.17 -12.55 -10.36
C ASN A 111 16.19 -13.71 -10.15
N VAL A 112 16.19 -14.68 -11.05
CA VAL A 112 15.35 -15.88 -10.96
C VAL A 112 16.25 -17.10 -10.82
N SER A 113 16.02 -17.87 -9.76
CA SER A 113 16.81 -19.05 -9.40
C SER A 113 15.92 -20.04 -8.66
N GLU A 114 15.90 -21.30 -9.08
CA GLU A 114 15.11 -22.37 -8.43
C GLU A 114 13.60 -22.07 -8.32
N GLY A 115 13.04 -21.28 -9.24
CA GLY A 115 11.64 -20.85 -9.21
C GLY A 115 11.33 -19.75 -8.19
N ILE A 116 12.34 -19.23 -7.49
CA ILE A 116 12.25 -18.07 -6.60
C ILE A 116 12.75 -16.83 -7.35
N ILE A 117 11.95 -15.76 -7.28
CA ILE A 117 12.26 -14.44 -7.81
C ILE A 117 12.80 -13.58 -6.67
N ARG A 118 13.96 -12.95 -6.89
CA ARG A 118 14.73 -12.21 -5.88
C ARG A 118 15.06 -10.80 -6.36
N THR A 119 14.89 -9.80 -5.49
CA THR A 119 15.45 -8.46 -5.68
C THR A 119 15.68 -7.75 -4.35
N SER A 120 16.44 -6.66 -4.33
CA SER A 120 16.71 -5.87 -3.12
C SER A 120 16.03 -4.51 -3.22
N ILE A 121 15.04 -4.26 -2.35
CA ILE A 121 14.36 -2.98 -2.21
C ILE A 121 15.09 -2.14 -1.15
N LYS A 122 15.63 -1.00 -1.56
CA LYS A 122 16.20 0.04 -0.68
C LYS A 122 15.21 1.18 -0.52
N TYR A 123 15.02 1.70 0.69
CA TYR A 123 14.29 2.95 0.92
C TYR A 123 15.15 4.17 0.51
N PRO A 124 14.79 4.95 -0.54
CA PRO A 124 15.58 6.10 -0.97
C PRO A 124 15.48 7.28 0.00
N GLN A 125 16.55 8.06 0.16
CA GLN A 125 16.59 9.09 1.21
C GLN A 125 15.71 10.31 0.89
N TRP A 126 15.53 10.60 -0.40
CA TRP A 126 14.68 11.69 -0.91
C TRP A 126 13.17 11.39 -0.80
N ALA A 127 12.79 10.13 -0.54
CA ALA A 127 11.39 9.73 -0.47
C ALA A 127 10.78 9.97 0.92
N ASP A 128 9.54 10.47 0.94
CA ASP A 128 8.74 10.67 2.14
C ASP A 128 7.91 9.43 2.47
N ASN A 129 7.47 8.68 1.45
CA ASN A 129 6.89 7.35 1.61
C ASN A 129 7.35 6.36 0.54
N LEU A 130 7.47 5.09 0.95
CA LEU A 130 7.65 3.94 0.06
C LEU A 130 6.55 2.92 0.34
N THR A 131 5.77 2.61 -0.70
CA THR A 131 4.70 1.61 -0.67
C THR A 131 5.00 0.49 -1.65
N VAL A 132 4.93 -0.76 -1.21
CA VAL A 132 4.96 -1.95 -2.06
C VAL A 132 3.54 -2.52 -2.16
N ARG A 133 3.05 -2.73 -3.38
CA ARG A 133 1.81 -3.44 -3.68
C ARG A 133 2.16 -4.80 -4.24
N VAL A 134 1.57 -5.85 -3.69
CA VAL A 134 1.86 -7.24 -4.05
C VAL A 134 0.56 -7.89 -4.48
N HIS A 135 0.46 -8.32 -5.74
CA HIS A 135 -0.74 -8.95 -6.27
C HIS A 135 -1.02 -10.29 -5.57
N ARG A 136 -2.29 -10.68 -5.36
CA ARG A 136 -2.68 -11.89 -4.62
C ARG A 136 -2.17 -13.23 -5.21
N ASN A 137 -1.74 -13.22 -6.48
CA ASN A 137 -1.13 -14.37 -7.14
C ASN A 137 0.38 -14.51 -6.81
N ILE A 138 0.94 -13.60 -6.00
CA ILE A 138 2.32 -13.63 -5.54
C ILE A 138 2.37 -14.21 -4.14
N VAL A 139 3.16 -15.26 -3.96
CA VAL A 139 3.48 -15.83 -2.65
C VAL A 139 4.79 -15.23 -2.17
N LEU A 140 4.72 -14.29 -1.22
CA LEU A 140 5.89 -13.73 -0.56
C LEU A 140 6.58 -14.81 0.29
N ILE A 141 7.88 -14.99 0.08
CA ILE A 141 8.74 -15.88 0.87
C ILE A 141 9.43 -15.07 1.96
N SER A 142 9.84 -13.83 1.67
CA SER A 142 10.35 -12.88 2.67
C SER A 142 9.34 -11.76 2.95
N VAL A 143 9.37 -11.23 4.18
CA VAL A 143 8.51 -10.13 4.67
C VAL A 143 9.43 -9.07 5.28
N PRO A 144 9.19 -7.76 5.04
CA PRO A 144 10.06 -6.71 5.56
C PRO A 144 9.88 -6.55 7.07
N VAL A 145 10.98 -6.34 7.79
CA VAL A 145 10.97 -6.20 9.26
C VAL A 145 10.34 -4.88 9.71
N ASN A 146 10.58 -3.79 8.95
CA ASN A 146 10.21 -2.43 9.34
C ASN A 146 9.02 -1.91 8.51
N ILE A 147 7.81 -2.27 8.92
CA ILE A 147 6.53 -1.91 8.26
C ILE A 147 5.88 -0.72 9.00
N THR A 148 5.48 0.32 8.25
CA THR A 148 4.68 1.45 8.76
C THR A 148 3.19 1.26 8.59
N SER A 149 2.78 0.52 7.56
CA SER A 149 1.37 0.19 7.32
C SER A 149 1.22 -1.13 6.56
N PHE A 150 0.13 -1.83 6.85
CA PHE A 150 -0.28 -3.04 6.13
C PHE A 150 -1.79 -2.96 5.88
N SER A 151 -2.22 -3.23 4.65
CA SER A 151 -3.63 -3.31 4.28
C SER A 151 -3.83 -4.21 3.06
N ILE A 152 -5.07 -4.60 2.80
CA ILE A 152 -5.47 -5.33 1.59
C ILE A 152 -6.45 -4.45 0.83
N PHE A 153 -6.27 -4.32 -0.48
CA PHE A 153 -7.07 -3.47 -1.34
C PHE A 153 -7.28 -4.15 -2.70
N GLY A 154 -8.52 -4.58 -2.96
CA GLY A 154 -8.84 -5.39 -4.13
C GLY A 154 -7.95 -6.63 -4.19
N GLU A 155 -7.19 -6.76 -5.27
CA GLU A 155 -6.28 -7.90 -5.51
C GLU A 155 -4.85 -7.67 -5.03
N TYR A 156 -4.59 -6.62 -4.23
CA TYR A 156 -3.25 -6.27 -3.77
C TYR A 156 -3.15 -6.23 -2.24
N VAL A 157 -2.09 -6.84 -1.71
CA VAL A 157 -1.57 -6.54 -0.38
C VAL A 157 -0.73 -5.27 -0.49
N ILE A 158 -0.99 -4.27 0.34
CA ILE A 158 -0.29 -2.98 0.37
C ILE A 158 0.54 -2.90 1.65
N ILE A 159 1.86 -2.73 1.48
CA ILE A 159 2.85 -2.67 2.55
C ILE A 159 3.57 -1.32 2.46
N GLY A 160 3.38 -0.46 3.45
CA GLY A 160 4.21 0.74 3.63
C GLY A 160 5.47 0.39 4.42
N LEU A 161 6.64 0.80 3.93
CA LEU A 161 7.91 0.60 4.62
C LEU A 161 8.27 1.80 5.52
N ALA A 162 9.14 1.59 6.51
CA ALA A 162 9.71 2.66 7.33
C ALA A 162 10.93 3.31 6.64
N LYS A 163 11.13 4.61 6.86
CA LYS A 163 12.26 5.34 6.29
C LYS A 163 13.60 4.71 6.70
N GLY A 164 14.47 4.49 5.71
CA GLY A 164 15.76 3.82 5.89
C GLY A 164 15.71 2.29 5.89
N SER A 165 14.55 1.65 5.71
CA SER A 165 14.46 0.19 5.60
C SER A 165 15.18 -0.36 4.37
N ARG A 166 15.65 -1.60 4.48
CA ARG A 166 15.97 -2.48 3.34
C ARG A 166 15.11 -3.73 3.41
N TRP A 167 14.72 -4.26 2.26
CA TRP A 167 14.02 -5.54 2.14
C TRP A 167 14.62 -6.33 0.98
N ASP A 168 15.31 -7.41 1.29
CA ASP A 168 15.70 -8.40 0.30
C ASP A 168 14.46 -9.28 0.03
N LEU A 169 13.75 -8.91 -1.03
CA LEU A 169 12.45 -9.44 -1.45
C LEU A 169 12.64 -10.79 -2.15
N GLU A 170 12.02 -11.83 -1.60
CA GLU A 170 11.90 -13.15 -2.22
C GLU A 170 10.42 -13.52 -2.38
N TYR A 171 10.05 -14.02 -3.55
CA TYR A 171 8.69 -14.50 -3.83
C TYR A 171 8.65 -15.55 -4.93
N THR A 172 7.50 -16.20 -5.07
CA THR A 172 7.18 -17.05 -6.22
C THR A 172 5.74 -16.82 -6.69
N LEU A 173 5.40 -17.35 -7.87
CA LEU A 173 4.05 -17.29 -8.41
C LEU A 173 3.20 -18.40 -7.79
N ALA A 174 1.97 -18.08 -7.39
CA ALA A 174 1.02 -19.06 -6.89
C ALA A 174 0.66 -20.06 -8.02
N GLN A 175 1.01 -21.33 -7.83
CA GLN A 175 0.59 -22.41 -8.73
C GLN A 175 -0.90 -22.66 -8.57
N ILE A 176 -1.71 -22.02 -9.42
CA ILE A 176 -3.14 -22.31 -9.54
C ILE A 176 -3.31 -23.57 -10.37
N THR A 177 -3.36 -24.74 -9.72
CA THR A 177 -3.72 -26.01 -10.39
C THR A 177 -5.23 -26.01 -10.68
N PRO A 178 -5.68 -25.91 -11.94
CA PRO A 178 -7.10 -25.95 -12.26
C PRO A 178 -7.53 -27.43 -12.27
N GLY A 179 -8.23 -27.88 -11.24
CA GLY A 179 -8.88 -29.20 -11.22
C GLY A 179 -8.35 -30.24 -10.24
N ALA A 180 -7.69 -29.84 -9.14
CA ALA A 180 -7.46 -30.76 -8.01
C ALA A 180 -8.78 -31.04 -7.25
N VAL A 181 -9.60 -31.93 -7.80
CA VAL A 181 -10.69 -32.57 -7.04
C VAL A 181 -10.04 -33.41 -5.94
N PRO A 182 -10.48 -33.32 -4.67
CA PRO A 182 -9.94 -34.17 -3.61
C PRO A 182 -10.39 -35.61 -3.85
N SER A 183 -9.49 -36.43 -4.41
CA SER A 183 -9.69 -37.88 -4.48
C SER A 183 -9.55 -38.45 -3.07
N VAL A 184 -10.66 -38.90 -2.50
CA VAL A 184 -10.69 -39.56 -1.19
C VAL A 184 -10.28 -41.02 -1.39
N GLU A 185 -8.99 -41.32 -1.30
CA GLU A 185 -8.52 -42.71 -1.20
C GLU A 185 -8.44 -43.15 0.27
N THR A 186 -9.11 -44.26 0.55
CA THR A 186 -9.25 -44.86 1.89
C THR A 186 -8.10 -45.85 2.13
N PRO A 187 -7.59 -46.02 3.37
CA PRO A 187 -6.39 -46.82 3.60
C PRO A 187 -6.60 -48.33 3.38
N ALA A 188 -5.65 -48.97 2.71
CA ALA A 188 -5.53 -50.42 2.64
C ALA A 188 -4.28 -50.91 3.39
N ILE A 189 -4.43 -51.99 4.17
CA ILE A 189 -3.42 -52.59 5.05
C ILE A 189 -2.96 -53.94 4.48
N GLY A 190 -1.66 -54.27 4.55
CA GLY A 190 -1.21 -55.67 4.66
C GLY A 190 0.08 -56.09 3.91
N GLY A 191 0.92 -56.91 4.59
CA GLY A 191 2.02 -57.73 4.02
C GLY A 191 3.36 -57.00 3.87
N THR A 192 4.33 -57.03 4.81
CA THR A 192 5.01 -58.16 5.49
C THR A 192 5.94 -59.00 4.60
N GLN A 193 7.25 -58.78 4.71
CA GLN A 193 8.30 -59.81 4.59
C GLN A 193 9.38 -59.58 5.67
N THR A 194 10.06 -60.65 6.08
CA THR A 194 10.88 -60.74 7.30
C THR A 194 12.21 -61.46 6.99
N THR A 195 13.17 -61.40 7.93
CA THR A 195 14.44 -62.18 8.08
C THR A 195 15.73 -61.52 7.54
N THR A 196 16.91 -61.61 8.20
CA THR A 196 17.24 -62.02 9.59
C THR A 196 18.61 -61.50 10.07
N ALA A 197 18.63 -60.98 11.31
CA ALA A 197 19.68 -60.92 12.37
C ALA A 197 21.20 -60.72 12.10
N THR A 198 21.81 -59.93 13.00
CA THR A 198 22.90 -60.40 13.89
C THR A 198 22.79 -59.67 15.24
N GLN A 199 23.00 -60.36 16.36
CA GLN A 199 22.98 -59.82 17.73
C GLN A 199 24.39 -59.55 18.26
N SER A 200 24.56 -58.54 19.13
CA SER A 200 25.61 -58.57 20.17
C SER A 200 25.27 -57.68 21.39
N ILE A 201 24.78 -58.35 22.44
CA ILE A 201 24.97 -58.18 23.90
C ILE A 201 25.25 -56.75 24.47
N ALA A 202 24.41 -56.32 25.43
CA ALA A 202 24.52 -55.10 26.27
C ALA A 202 25.20 -55.38 27.65
N PRO A 203 25.41 -54.45 28.63
CA PRO A 203 24.54 -53.34 29.12
C PRO A 203 25.32 -51.99 29.27
N THR A 204 24.96 -50.93 30.03
CA THR A 204 23.93 -50.70 31.08
C THR A 204 23.50 -49.22 31.24
N THR A 205 22.27 -49.02 31.73
CA THR A 205 21.67 -47.92 32.52
C THR A 205 22.48 -46.65 32.88
N SER A 206 22.00 -45.48 32.45
CA SER A 206 21.25 -44.52 33.32
C SER A 206 20.82 -43.25 32.56
N ALA A 207 19.57 -42.81 32.77
CA ALA A 207 19.12 -41.48 32.36
C ALA A 207 19.57 -40.42 33.39
N PRO A 208 19.65 -39.15 33.00
CA PRO A 208 18.59 -38.25 33.50
C PRO A 208 17.93 -37.41 32.41
N GLU A 209 16.70 -36.98 32.70
CA GLU A 209 15.91 -36.07 31.90
C GLU A 209 16.57 -34.69 31.80
N PHE A 210 16.57 -34.10 30.60
CA PHE A 210 16.74 -32.66 30.42
C PHE A 210 15.51 -32.09 29.72
N VAL A 211 14.60 -31.58 30.54
CA VAL A 211 13.45 -30.79 30.08
C VAL A 211 13.92 -29.50 29.41
N SER A 212 13.31 -29.17 28.28
CA SER A 212 13.73 -28.07 27.41
C SER A 212 13.30 -26.69 27.95
N PRO A 213 14.22 -25.72 28.07
CA PRO A 213 13.87 -24.34 28.41
C PRO A 213 13.38 -23.57 27.17
N LEU A 214 12.31 -24.03 26.52
CA LEU A 214 11.69 -23.38 25.36
C LEU A 214 10.20 -23.05 25.55
N LEU A 215 9.72 -22.90 26.80
CA LEU A 215 8.32 -22.54 27.09
C LEU A 215 8.16 -21.51 28.24
N LEU A 216 8.91 -20.40 28.21
CA LEU A 216 8.59 -19.24 29.08
C LEU A 216 8.83 -17.85 28.46
N ALA A 217 8.90 -17.73 27.14
CA ALA A 217 8.98 -16.45 26.42
C ALA A 217 7.69 -16.09 25.63
N GLY A 218 6.68 -16.96 25.63
CA GLY A 218 5.49 -16.82 24.77
C GLY A 218 4.33 -15.96 25.30
N VAL A 219 4.27 -15.69 26.61
CA VAL A 219 3.05 -15.15 27.26
C VAL A 219 3.05 -13.62 27.39
N ILE A 220 4.23 -12.97 27.47
CA ILE A 220 4.32 -11.52 27.70
C ILE A 220 4.09 -10.71 26.41
N VAL A 221 4.51 -11.23 25.25
CA VAL A 221 4.38 -10.52 23.95
C VAL A 221 2.92 -10.43 23.47
N GLY A 222 2.10 -11.46 23.74
CA GLY A 222 0.70 -11.51 23.30
C GLY A 222 -0.19 -10.42 23.91
N VAL A 223 0.01 -10.11 25.20
CA VAL A 223 -0.82 -9.11 25.92
C VAL A 223 -0.48 -7.68 25.47
N GLY A 224 0.81 -7.38 25.24
CA GLY A 224 1.24 -6.06 24.75
C GLY A 224 0.69 -5.74 23.36
N LEU A 225 0.67 -6.73 22.46
CA LEU A 225 0.08 -6.58 21.13
C LEU A 225 -1.43 -6.31 21.19
N ALA A 226 -2.17 -7.04 22.03
CA ALA A 226 -3.63 -6.86 22.16
C ALA A 226 -4.02 -5.45 22.66
N VAL A 227 -3.30 -4.92 23.66
CA VAL A 227 -3.54 -3.58 24.20
C VAL A 227 -3.13 -2.50 23.20
N SER A 228 -2.00 -2.66 22.51
CA SER A 228 -1.56 -1.76 21.43
C SER A 228 -2.59 -1.67 20.31
N LEU A 229 -3.10 -2.82 19.84
CA LEU A 229 -4.12 -2.88 18.79
C LEU A 229 -5.41 -2.16 19.21
N LEU A 230 -5.87 -2.37 20.45
CA LEU A 230 -7.06 -1.72 21.00
C LEU A 230 -6.92 -0.20 21.08
N ILE A 231 -5.76 0.31 21.48
CA ILE A 231 -5.49 1.76 21.56
C ILE A 231 -5.40 2.38 20.16
N LEU A 232 -4.77 1.70 19.19
CA LEU A 232 -4.68 2.17 17.80
C LEU A 232 -6.04 2.15 17.09
N ILE A 233 -6.89 1.15 17.34
CA ILE A 233 -8.26 1.10 16.80
C ILE A 233 -9.11 2.23 17.40
N ARG A 234 -8.99 2.52 18.70
CA ARG A 234 -9.67 3.68 19.33
C ARG A 234 -9.18 5.03 18.80
N ARG A 235 -7.88 5.20 18.59
CA ARG A 235 -7.30 6.46 18.06
C ARG A 235 -7.66 6.77 16.62
N ARG A 236 -8.04 5.77 15.80
CA ARG A 236 -8.52 5.98 14.42
C ARG A 236 -10.01 6.34 14.31
N LYS A 237 -10.76 6.42 15.42
CA LYS A 237 -12.21 6.70 15.40
C LYS A 237 -12.59 8.18 15.60
N SER A 238 -11.60 9.07 15.63
CA SER A 238 -11.80 10.52 15.58
C SER A 238 -10.87 11.09 14.51
N GLU A 239 -11.36 12.07 13.73
CA GLU A 239 -10.63 12.79 12.68
C GLU A 239 -10.29 11.98 11.41
N GLY A 240 -11.30 11.81 10.55
CA GLY A 240 -11.11 11.63 9.11
C GLY A 240 -11.74 12.81 8.37
N PRO A 241 -11.02 13.52 7.46
CA PRO A 241 -11.57 14.67 6.76
C PRO A 241 -12.59 14.27 5.68
N GLU A 242 -13.31 15.26 5.16
CA GLU A 242 -14.54 15.11 4.37
C GLU A 242 -14.32 14.54 2.95
N TYR A 243 -14.11 13.23 2.84
CA TYR A 243 -13.72 12.55 1.58
C TYR A 243 -14.83 12.26 0.55
N LEU A 244 -16.10 12.52 0.88
CA LEU A 244 -17.25 12.19 0.03
C LEU A 244 -18.10 13.41 -0.34
N ASP A 245 -18.07 13.76 -1.62
CA ASP A 245 -18.93 14.77 -2.26
C ASP A 245 -20.42 14.39 -2.15
N SER A 246 -21.34 15.35 -2.20
CA SER A 246 -22.78 15.13 -2.08
C SER A 246 -23.31 14.18 -3.16
N THR A 247 -22.83 14.33 -4.39
CA THR A 247 -23.14 13.42 -5.51
C THR A 247 -22.54 12.02 -5.31
N ASP A 248 -21.36 11.90 -4.68
CA ASP A 248 -20.77 10.59 -4.40
C ASP A 248 -21.62 9.86 -3.34
N LYS A 249 -22.10 10.57 -2.30
CA LYS A 249 -23.06 10.06 -1.30
C LYS A 249 -24.38 9.61 -1.94
N GLU A 250 -24.87 10.33 -2.96
CA GLU A 250 -26.10 9.99 -3.67
C GLU A 250 -25.98 8.71 -4.50
N ILE A 251 -24.87 8.53 -5.24
CA ILE A 251 -24.58 7.27 -5.94
C ILE A 251 -24.53 6.10 -4.95
N LEU A 252 -23.89 6.29 -3.78
CA LEU A 252 -23.83 5.27 -2.74
C LEU A 252 -25.22 4.89 -2.20
N ARG A 253 -26.12 5.85 -1.98
CA ARG A 253 -27.52 5.56 -1.58
C ARG A 253 -28.26 4.70 -2.61
N VAL A 254 -28.05 4.94 -3.90
CA VAL A 254 -28.67 4.13 -4.97
C VAL A 254 -28.12 2.71 -4.98
N ILE A 255 -26.80 2.53 -4.83
CA ILE A 255 -26.18 1.21 -4.72
C ILE A 255 -26.63 0.51 -3.44
N GLU A 256 -26.73 1.20 -2.30
CA GLU A 256 -27.22 0.64 -1.03
C GLU A 256 -28.67 0.16 -1.14
N LYS A 257 -29.54 0.92 -1.81
CA LYS A 257 -30.95 0.57 -2.02
C LYS A 257 -31.15 -0.65 -2.93
N LEU A 258 -30.24 -0.87 -3.89
CA LEU A 258 -30.32 -1.95 -4.89
C LEU A 258 -29.43 -3.17 -4.55
N GLY A 259 -28.49 -3.02 -3.61
CA GLY A 259 -27.49 -4.03 -3.24
C GLY A 259 -26.37 -4.17 -4.28
N GLU A 260 -26.72 -4.63 -5.49
CA GLU A 260 -25.87 -4.64 -6.69
C GLU A 260 -26.58 -3.78 -7.76
N ALA A 261 -25.97 -2.70 -8.24
CA ALA A 261 -26.57 -1.80 -9.25
C ALA A 261 -25.71 -1.70 -10.50
N SER A 262 -26.29 -1.75 -11.71
CA SER A 262 -25.53 -1.48 -12.93
C SER A 262 -25.33 0.02 -13.17
N ALA A 263 -24.38 0.40 -14.03
CA ALA A 263 -24.22 1.80 -14.43
C ALA A 263 -25.52 2.41 -15.03
N ARG A 264 -26.36 1.59 -15.67
CA ARG A 264 -27.65 2.04 -16.23
C ARG A 264 -28.65 2.37 -15.13
N ASP A 265 -28.71 1.55 -14.09
CA ASP A 265 -29.62 1.74 -12.95
C ASP A 265 -29.20 2.97 -12.13
N ILE A 266 -27.89 3.16 -11.95
CA ILE A 266 -27.37 4.34 -11.26
C ILE A 266 -27.67 5.61 -12.06
N MET A 267 -27.48 5.63 -13.39
CA MET A 267 -27.85 6.78 -14.22
C MET A 267 -29.35 7.11 -14.12
N SER A 268 -30.24 6.11 -14.17
CA SER A 268 -31.69 6.33 -14.12
C SER A 268 -32.20 6.86 -12.78
N HIS A 269 -31.48 6.62 -11.68
CA HIS A 269 -31.84 7.11 -10.34
C HIS A 269 -31.12 8.41 -9.94
N THR A 270 -29.98 8.74 -10.55
CA THR A 270 -29.17 9.94 -10.20
C THR A 270 -29.22 11.04 -11.26
N ASN A 271 -29.80 10.79 -12.44
CA ASN A 271 -29.78 11.68 -13.62
C ASN A 271 -28.38 12.15 -14.06
N LEU A 272 -27.32 11.44 -13.66
CA LEU A 272 -25.94 11.81 -13.98
C LEU A 272 -25.57 11.46 -15.43
N PRO A 273 -24.88 12.36 -16.16
CA PRO A 273 -24.29 12.03 -17.45
C PRO A 273 -23.31 10.85 -17.35
N LYS A 274 -23.33 9.96 -18.35
CA LYS A 274 -22.51 8.74 -18.42
C LYS A 274 -21.04 8.96 -18.06
N THR A 275 -20.40 9.97 -18.64
CA THR A 275 -18.98 10.31 -18.39
C THR A 275 -18.73 10.74 -16.95
N THR A 276 -19.59 11.61 -16.40
CA THR A 276 -19.54 12.05 -15.00
C THR A 276 -19.70 10.88 -14.05
N LEU A 277 -20.64 9.96 -14.33
CA LEU A 277 -20.84 8.77 -13.52
C LEU A 277 -19.61 7.87 -13.54
N TYR A 278 -19.06 7.49 -14.70
CA TYR A 278 -17.87 6.64 -14.75
C TYR A 278 -16.66 7.27 -14.05
N ARG A 279 -16.48 8.60 -14.16
CA ARG A 279 -15.43 9.32 -13.40
C ARG A 279 -15.61 9.16 -11.88
N ARG A 280 -16.84 9.32 -11.37
CA ARG A 280 -17.15 9.17 -9.93
C ARG A 280 -17.07 7.72 -9.46
N LEU A 281 -17.56 6.76 -10.26
CA LEU A 281 -17.43 5.32 -9.97
C LEU A 281 -15.97 4.91 -9.90
N ASN A 282 -15.14 5.27 -10.89
CA ASN A 282 -13.70 4.97 -10.89
C ASN A 282 -12.99 5.61 -9.69
N LYS A 283 -13.34 6.85 -9.32
CA LYS A 283 -12.87 7.50 -8.09
C LYS A 283 -13.25 6.67 -6.85
N MET A 284 -14.52 6.30 -6.68
CA MET A 284 -14.98 5.49 -5.54
C MET A 284 -14.40 4.07 -5.49
N ILE A 285 -14.11 3.45 -6.65
CA ILE A 285 -13.38 2.19 -6.76
C ILE A 285 -11.93 2.39 -6.31
N SER A 286 -11.23 3.42 -6.79
CA SER A 286 -9.86 3.74 -6.35
C SER A 286 -9.75 4.11 -4.87
N MET A 287 -10.85 4.56 -4.25
CA MET A 287 -10.97 4.81 -2.81
C MET A 287 -11.44 3.56 -2.02
N GLY A 288 -11.76 2.46 -2.69
CA GLY A 288 -12.20 1.20 -2.05
C GLY A 288 -13.58 1.26 -1.39
N ILE A 289 -14.44 2.19 -1.82
CA ILE A 289 -15.78 2.39 -1.24
C ILE A 289 -16.79 1.45 -1.92
N ILE A 290 -16.62 1.23 -3.24
CA ILE A 290 -17.42 0.32 -4.05
C ILE A 290 -16.54 -0.66 -4.81
N GLY A 291 -17.04 -1.88 -5.01
CA GLY A 291 -16.44 -2.92 -5.84
C GLY A 291 -17.23 -3.14 -7.13
N THR A 292 -16.66 -3.91 -8.05
CA THR A 292 -17.29 -4.28 -9.34
C THR A 292 -17.38 -5.78 -9.52
N LYS A 293 -18.44 -6.25 -10.16
CA LYS A 293 -18.67 -7.66 -10.49
C LYS A 293 -19.31 -7.78 -11.87
N ALA A 294 -18.74 -8.61 -12.73
CA ALA A 294 -19.34 -8.93 -14.03
C ALA A 294 -20.41 -10.02 -13.86
N LYS A 295 -21.61 -9.80 -14.39
CA LYS A 295 -22.72 -10.76 -14.38
C LYS A 295 -23.47 -10.65 -15.70
N SER A 296 -23.52 -11.75 -16.46
CA SER A 296 -24.18 -11.82 -17.77
C SER A 296 -23.76 -10.71 -18.76
N GLY A 297 -22.46 -10.38 -18.80
CA GLY A 297 -21.91 -9.34 -19.67
C GLY A 297 -22.13 -7.89 -19.21
N ILE A 298 -22.76 -7.68 -18.04
CA ILE A 298 -23.01 -6.35 -17.45
C ILE A 298 -22.16 -6.19 -16.18
N THR A 299 -21.54 -5.02 -16.02
CA THR A 299 -20.82 -4.66 -14.78
C THR A 299 -21.80 -4.10 -13.75
N TYR A 300 -21.87 -4.75 -12.60
CA TYR A 300 -22.58 -4.31 -11.41
C TYR A 300 -21.60 -3.73 -10.39
N TYR A 301 -22.05 -2.72 -9.66
CA TYR A 301 -21.34 -2.03 -8.60
C TYR A 301 -22.01 -2.34 -7.26
N TYR A 302 -21.23 -2.58 -6.21
CA TYR A 302 -21.71 -2.91 -4.86
C TYR A 302 -20.83 -2.22 -3.81
N ILE A 303 -21.36 -1.98 -2.61
CA ILE A 303 -20.62 -1.27 -1.54
C ILE A 303 -19.68 -2.25 -0.82
N LEU A 304 -18.40 -1.88 -0.71
CA LEU A 304 -17.38 -2.61 0.06
C LEU A 304 -17.32 -2.16 1.52
N ARG A 305 -17.62 -0.88 1.78
CA ARG A 305 -17.58 -0.28 3.11
C ARG A 305 -18.74 0.68 3.27
N LYS A 306 -19.66 0.39 4.19
CA LYS A 306 -20.74 1.32 4.55
C LYS A 306 -20.11 2.57 5.19
N PRO A 307 -20.31 3.78 4.65
CA PRO A 307 -19.96 4.99 5.37
C PRO A 307 -20.83 5.06 6.63
N GLU A 308 -20.23 5.33 7.80
CA GLU A 308 -21.02 5.67 9.00
C GLU A 308 -21.84 6.92 8.64
N GLN A 309 -23.16 6.81 8.67
CA GLN A 309 -24.05 7.93 8.42
C GLN A 309 -23.99 8.83 9.66
N GLN A 310 -23.52 10.07 9.47
CA GLN A 310 -23.71 11.18 10.38
C GLN A 310 -25.07 11.83 10.11
#